data_AF-A0A1V2B818-F1
#
_entry.id   AF-A0A1V2B818-F1
#
_cell.length_a   1.000
_cell.length_b   1.000
_cell.length_c   1.000
_cell.angle_alpha   90.00
_cell.angle_beta   90.00
_cell.angle_gamma   90.00
#
_symmetry.space_group_name_H-M   'P 1'
#
loop_
_entity.id
_entity.type
_entity.pdbx_description
1 polymer ?
#
loop_
_entity_poly.entity_id
_entity_poly.type
_entity_poly.pdbx_seq_one_letter_code
_entity_poly.pdbx_strand_id
1 'polypeptide(L)' 'MVSVCIPLGGYVKSTGLLPGMHVKKGEIIAVIEDQQYIQLQQDYLTTVAKFNLLEKDYQRQKDLTRG' A
#
# COMPACT_ATOMS: atom_id res chain seq x y z
N MET A 1 -15.86 -3.84 25.03
CA MET A 1 -14.76 -4.65 24.46
C MET A 1 -14.47 -4.08 23.08
N VAL A 2 -13.22 -3.77 22.76
CA VAL A 2 -12.81 -3.29 21.43
C VAL A 2 -11.97 -4.38 20.80
N SER A 3 -12.29 -4.74 19.57
CA SER A 3 -11.51 -5.70 18.78
C SER A 3 -10.73 -4.94 17.72
N VAL A 4 -9.44 -5.24 17.59
CA VAL A 4 -8.55 -4.67 16.57
C VAL A 4 -8.29 -5.76 15.54
N CYS A 5 -8.60 -5.49 14.27
CA CYS A 5 -8.44 -6.43 13.16
C CYS A 5 -7.62 -5.77 12.04
N ILE A 6 -6.86 -6.57 11.31
CA ILE A 6 -6.04 -6.13 10.17
C ILE A 6 -6.66 -6.71 8.90
N PRO A 7 -7.14 -5.87 7.95
CA PRO A 7 -7.97 -6.32 6.83
C PRO A 7 -7.23 -7.16 5.79
N LEU A 8 -5.92 -6.94 5.63
CA LEU A 8 -5.09 -7.63 4.63
C LEU A 8 -4.29 -8.79 5.21
N GLY A 9 -4.47 -9.11 6.51
CA GLY A 9 -3.69 -10.12 7.19
C GLY A 9 -2.28 -9.64 7.57
N GLY A 10 -1.34 -10.57 7.59
CA GLY A 10 0.05 -10.36 7.98
C GLY A 10 0.40 -10.99 9.32
N TYR A 11 1.68 -10.90 9.69
CA TYR A 11 2.17 -11.37 10.98
C TYR A 11 2.63 -10.19 11.83
N VAL A 12 2.54 -10.35 13.15
CA VAL A 12 3.04 -9.35 14.10
C VAL A 12 4.56 -9.36 14.02
N LYS A 13 5.14 -8.29 13.46
CA LYS A 13 6.58 -8.05 13.44
C LYS A 13 7.10 -7.71 14.84
N SER A 14 6.36 -6.86 15.55
CA SER A 14 6.68 -6.50 16.93
C SER A 14 5.44 -6.05 17.68
N THR A 15 5.45 -6.22 19.00
CA THR A 15 4.43 -5.71 19.91
C THR A 15 5.10 -5.28 21.20
N GLY A 16 4.67 -4.13 21.73
CA GLY A 16 5.06 -3.67 23.06
C GLY A 16 4.04 -4.05 24.13
N LEU A 17 2.94 -4.71 23.75
CA LEU A 17 1.84 -4.99 24.66
C LEU A 17 2.08 -6.26 25.50
N LEU A 18 1.82 -6.12 26.79
CA LEU A 18 1.62 -7.20 27.74
C LEU A 18 0.18 -7.14 28.30
N PRO A 19 -0.42 -8.29 28.66
CA PRO A 19 -1.73 -8.30 29.30
C PRO A 19 -1.77 -7.40 30.55
N GLY A 20 -2.82 -6.58 30.67
CA GLY A 20 -3.02 -5.65 31.79
C GLY A 20 -2.37 -4.28 31.62
N MET A 21 -1.57 -4.05 30.57
CA MET A 21 -1.04 -2.72 30.26
C MET A 21 -2.15 -1.74 29.88
N HIS A 22 -2.01 -0.49 30.34
CA HIS A 22 -2.87 0.61 29.92
C HIS A 22 -2.35 1.22 28.62
N VAL A 23 -3.26 1.42 27.66
CA VAL A 23 -2.97 2.03 26.35
C VAL A 23 -3.60 3.40 26.26
N LYS A 24 -2.93 4.34 25.60
CA LYS A 24 -3.45 5.69 25.34
C LYS A 24 -3.82 5.85 23.86
N LYS A 25 -4.72 6.79 23.58
CA LYS A 25 -5.10 7.11 22.21
C LYS A 25 -3.86 7.57 21.42
N GLY A 26 -3.62 6.95 20.27
CA GLY A 26 -2.49 7.25 19.38
C GLY A 26 -1.22 6.46 19.69
N GLU A 27 -1.23 5.61 20.71
CA GLU A 27 -0.09 4.75 21.04
C GLU A 27 0.07 3.60 20.04
N ILE A 28 1.30 3.34 19.61
CA ILE A 28 1.63 2.21 18.74
C ILE A 28 1.72 0.96 19.61
N ILE A 29 0.81 0.02 19.38
CA ILE A 29 0.71 -1.20 20.20
C ILE A 29 1.31 -2.44 19.52
N ALA A 30 1.33 -2.46 18.19
CA ALA A 30 1.93 -3.52 17.38
C ALA A 30 2.34 -2.99 16.00
N VAL A 31 3.35 -3.60 15.41
CA VAL A 31 3.77 -3.42 14.02
C VAL A 31 3.52 -4.73 13.29
N ILE A 32 2.86 -4.65 12.13
CA ILE A 32 2.47 -5.80 11.31
C ILE A 32 3.23 -5.74 9.99
N GLU A 33 3.65 -6.91 9.50
CA GLU A 33 4.22 -7.04 8.16
C GLU A 33 3.44 -8.08 7.33
N ASP A 34 3.27 -7.76 6.05
CA ASP A 34 2.69 -8.67 5.06
C ASP A 34 3.38 -8.49 3.71
N GLN A 35 3.74 -9.60 3.06
CA GLN A 35 4.34 -9.59 1.72
C GLN A 35 3.37 -9.10 0.64
N GLN A 36 2.07 -9.19 0.85
CA GLN A 36 1.04 -8.71 -0.07
C GLN A 36 1.15 -7.19 -0.32
N TYR A 37 1.65 -6.42 0.66
CA TYR A 37 1.91 -4.99 0.44
C TYR A 37 3.01 -4.75 -0.59
N ILE A 38 4.01 -5.64 -0.69
CA ILE A 38 5.06 -5.54 -1.71
C ILE A 38 4.48 -5.76 -3.09
N GLN A 39 3.61 -6.76 -3.26
CA GLN A 39 2.95 -7.00 -4.55
C GLN A 39 2.08 -5.81 -4.96
N LEU A 40 1.28 -5.27 -4.04
CA LEU A 40 0.46 -4.09 -4.31
C LEU A 40 1.31 -2.87 -4.72
N GLN A 41 2.43 -2.64 -4.04
CA GLN A 41 3.37 -1.57 -4.40
C GLN A 41 3.97 -1.78 -5.80
N GLN A 42 4.37 -3.01 -6.12
CA GLN A 42 4.91 -3.35 -7.43
C GLN A 42 3.87 -3.16 -8.55
N ASP A 43 2.63 -3.60 -8.32
CA ASP A 43 1.53 -3.47 -9.28
C ASP A 43 1.17 -2.00 -9.53
N TYR A 44 1.16 -1.18 -8.47
CA TYR A 44 0.96 0.27 -8.57
C TYR A 44 2.05 0.92 -9.43
N LEU A 45 3.33 0.67 -9.11
CA LEU A 45 4.46 1.24 -9.85
C LEU A 45 4.45 0.81 -11.32
N THR A 46 4.13 -0.46 -11.57
CA THR A 46 3.99 -1.01 -12.94
C THR A 46 2.86 -0.33 -13.71
N THR A 47 1.72 -0.10 -13.05
CA THR A 47 0.56 0.57 -13.65
C THR A 47 0.86 2.02 -14.00
N VAL A 48 1.53 2.75 -13.10
CA VAL A 48 1.97 4.14 -13.35
C VAL A 48 2.93 4.20 -14.54
N ALA A 49 3.90 3.29 -14.63
CA ALA A 49 4.83 3.25 -15.76
C ALA A 49 4.10 3.00 -17.10
N LYS A 50 3.16 2.03 -17.13
CA LYS A 50 2.33 1.74 -18.30
C LYS A 50 1.47 2.93 -18.71
N PHE A 51 0.86 3.60 -17.74
CA PHE A 51 0.05 4.79 -17.99
C PHE A 51 0.86 5.90 -18.66
N ASN A 52 2.05 6.21 -18.13
CA ASN A 52 2.92 7.23 -18.71
C ASN A 52 3.38 6.89 -20.13
N LEU A 53 3.59 5.61 -20.44
CA LEU A 53 3.90 5.16 -21.79
C LEU A 53 2.72 5.37 -22.73
N LEU A 54 1.53 4.92 -22.33
CA LEU A 54 0.29 5.07 -23.11
C LEU A 54 -0.05 6.53 -23.36
N GLU A 55 0.16 7.40 -22.38
CA GLU A 55 -0.04 8.84 -22.54
C GLU A 55 0.90 9.42 -23.60
N LYS A 56 2.19 9.06 -23.56
CA LYS A 56 3.18 9.51 -24.55
C LYS A 56 2.84 9.01 -25.95
N ASP A 57 2.44 7.75 -26.08
CA ASP A 57 2.03 7.19 -27.37
C ASP A 57 0.76 7.87 -27.91
N TYR A 58 -0.19 8.18 -27.04
CA TYR A 58 -1.38 8.95 -27.41
C TYR A 58 -1.01 10.34 -27.93
N GLN A 59 -0.13 11.08 -27.24
CA GLN A 59 0.31 12.40 -27.72
C GLN A 59 1.02 12.29 -29.08
N ARG A 60 1.90 11.30 -29.24
CA ARG A 60 2.60 11.05 -30.52
C ARG A 60 1.62 10.78 -31.67
N GLN A 61 0.59 9.96 -31.45
CA GLN A 61 -0.43 9.67 -32.46
C GLN A 61 -1.25 10.91 -32.83
N LYS A 62 -1.58 11.73 -31.83
CA LYS A 62 -2.28 13.00 -32.04
C LYS A 62 -1.46 13.99 -32.87
N ASP A 63 -0.16 14.08 -32.61
CA ASP A 63 0.74 14.94 -33.38
C ASP A 63 0.87 14.47 -34.84
N LEU A 64 0.97 13.15 -35.07
CA LEU A 64 1.05 12.56 -36.42
C LEU A 64 -0.23 12.75 -37.26
N THR A 65 -1.40 12.81 -36.62
CA THR A 65 -2.69 12.94 -37.33
C THR A 65 -3.03 14.41 -37.64
N ARG A 66 -2.36 15.37 -36.99
CA ARG A 66 -2.51 16.81 -37.26
C ARG A 66 -1.60 17.32 -38.38
N GLY A 67 -0.62 16.53 -38.81
CA GLY A 67 0.31 16.85 -39.90
C GLY A 67 -0.22 16.46 -41.27
#